data_AF-A0A7X8BHL2-F1
#
_entry.id   AF-A0A7X8BHL2-F1
#
_cell.length_a   1.000
_cell.length_b   1.000
_cell.length_c   1.000
_cell.angle_alpha   90.00
_cell.angle_beta   90.00
_cell.angle_gamma   90.00
#
_symmetry.space_group_name_H-M   'P 1'
#
loop_
_entity.id
_entity.type
_entity.pdbx_description
1 polymer ?
#
loop_
_entity_poly.entity_id
_entity_poly.type
_entity_poly.pdbx_seq_one_letter_code
_entity_poly.pdbx_strand_id
1 'polypeptide(L)'
;MAKRMTNQIQALKNLSSILTPDQRSALLSKLDRLGADGSNWWRRDWPERPMGRLTERLNLTEAQKTRAEVLFKAWEKPTEARREQIRKLNAEIVKRAFSPNPDSRRLEADAKKLAGLMVEGIYERSRQMEQFRSMLTDEQKRILDEGHMMRRPGKRVW
;
A
#
# COMPACT_ATOMS: atom_id res chain seq x y z
N MET A 1 -14.18 -0.64 1.85
CA MET A 1 -12.93 0.17 1.83
C MET A 1 -13.23 1.66 1.82
N ALA A 2 -14.11 2.16 0.94
CA ALA A 2 -14.51 3.57 0.87
C ALA A 2 -14.98 4.18 2.19
N LYS A 3 -15.92 3.54 2.91
CA LYS A 3 -16.43 4.02 4.22
C LYS A 3 -15.32 4.26 5.26
N ARG A 4 -14.26 3.43 5.26
CA ARG A 4 -13.11 3.59 6.16
C ARG A 4 -12.29 4.84 5.82
N MET A 5 -12.08 5.12 4.53
CA MET A 5 -11.35 6.32 4.08
C MET A 5 -12.15 7.59 4.36
N THR A 6 -13.47 7.56 4.14
CA THR A 6 -14.35 8.67 4.51
C THR A 6 -14.28 8.98 6.01
N ASN A 7 -14.29 7.95 6.87
CA ASN A 7 -14.14 8.13 8.32
C ASN A 7 -12.78 8.72 8.69
N GLN A 8 -11.69 8.33 8.02
CA GLN A 8 -10.36 8.90 8.25
C GLN A 8 -10.29 10.38 7.86
N ILE A 9 -10.91 10.78 6.75
CA ILE A 9 -10.96 12.18 6.33
C ILE A 9 -11.81 13.01 7.30
N GLN A 10 -12.91 12.46 7.79
CA GLN A 10 -13.71 13.12 8.81
C GLN A 10 -12.91 13.30 10.11
N ALA A 11 -12.11 12.32 10.51
CA ALA A 11 -11.22 12.43 11.66
C ALA A 11 -10.16 13.53 11.48
N LEU A 12 -9.55 13.62 10.29
CA LEU A 12 -8.58 14.69 9.97
C LEU A 12 -9.22 16.08 10.00
N LYS A 13 -10.46 16.21 9.49
CA LYS A 13 -11.23 17.45 9.54
C LYS A 13 -11.59 17.85 10.97
N ASN A 14 -11.98 16.89 11.81
CA ASN A 14 -12.24 17.16 13.22
C ASN A 14 -10.95 17.61 13.94
N LEU A 15 -9.82 16.96 13.64
CA LEU A 15 -8.52 17.37 14.17
C LEU A 15 -8.16 18.80 13.75
N SER A 16 -8.37 19.16 12.47
CA SER A 16 -8.06 20.52 12.01
C SER A 16 -8.91 21.56 12.72
N SER A 17 -10.19 21.29 12.99
CA SER A 17 -11.07 22.22 13.72
C SER A 17 -10.63 22.52 15.17
N ILE A 18 -9.87 21.62 15.80
CA ILE A 18 -9.38 21.76 17.18
C ILE A 18 -8.05 22.53 17.23
N LEU A 19 -7.22 22.42 16.19
CA LEU A 19 -5.88 23.01 16.16
C LEU A 19 -5.92 24.50 15.78
N THR A 20 -5.10 25.30 16.46
CA THR A 20 -4.84 26.70 16.08
C THR A 20 -4.09 26.77 14.74
N PRO A 21 -4.11 27.92 14.03
CA PRO A 21 -3.37 28.08 12.78
C PRO A 21 -1.88 27.71 12.88
N ASP A 22 -1.22 28.12 13.97
CA ASP A 22 0.20 27.81 14.21
C ASP A 22 0.43 26.32 14.47
N GLN A 23 -0.48 25.67 15.20
CA GLN A 23 -0.43 24.22 15.43
C GLN A 23 -0.67 23.43 14.14
N ARG A 24 -1.57 23.90 13.25
CA ARG A 24 -1.78 23.30 11.92
C ARG A 24 -0.53 23.43 11.06
N SER A 25 0.10 24.61 11.05
CA SER A 25 1.34 24.85 10.30
C SER A 25 2.50 23.98 10.80
N ALA A 26 2.66 23.87 12.13
CA ALA A 26 3.66 22.99 12.74
C ALA A 26 3.40 21.51 12.45
N LEU A 27 2.13 21.08 12.47
CA LEU A 27 1.74 19.71 12.12
C LEU A 27 2.00 19.40 10.64
N LEU A 28 1.62 20.32 9.73
CA LEU A 28 1.89 20.19 8.29
C LEU A 28 3.40 20.13 8.01
N SER A 29 4.19 20.98 8.66
CA SER A 29 5.66 20.95 8.54
C SER A 29 6.25 19.63 9.03
N LYS A 30 5.71 19.05 10.12
CA LYS A 30 6.09 17.71 10.60
C LYS A 30 5.65 16.61 9.63
N LEU A 31 4.46 16.70 9.06
CA LEU A 31 3.95 15.73 8.09
C LEU A 31 4.72 15.78 6.77
N ASP A 32 5.10 16.96 6.30
CA ASP A 32 5.98 17.13 5.14
C ASP A 32 7.38 16.56 5.43
N ARG A 33 7.93 16.78 6.64
CA ARG A 33 9.19 16.14 7.07
C ARG A 33 9.08 14.63 7.18
N LEU A 34 7.97 14.08 7.70
CA LEU A 34 7.74 12.63 7.76
C LEU A 34 7.49 12.01 6.39
N GLY A 35 6.85 12.76 5.48
CA GLY A 35 6.68 12.39 4.07
C GLY A 35 7.97 12.50 3.26
N ALA A 36 8.90 13.35 3.67
CA ALA A 36 10.23 13.54 3.08
C ALA A 36 11.29 12.57 3.64
N ASP A 37 11.20 12.22 4.93
CA ASP A 37 12.00 11.16 5.59
C ASP A 37 11.75 9.78 4.97
N GLY A 38 10.69 9.66 4.16
CA GLY A 38 10.40 8.40 3.50
C GLY A 38 10.23 7.29 4.55
N SER A 39 9.67 7.60 5.73
CA SER A 39 9.38 6.62 6.79
C SER A 39 8.16 5.76 6.41
N ASN A 40 8.19 5.19 5.21
CA ASN A 40 8.18 3.75 4.91
C ASN A 40 7.56 2.77 5.91
N TRP A 41 6.50 3.09 6.64
CA TRP A 41 5.75 2.03 7.33
C TRP A 41 5.15 1.04 6.32
N TRP A 42 4.92 1.46 5.07
CA TRP A 42 4.62 0.57 3.94
C TRP A 42 5.82 -0.06 3.23
N ARG A 43 7.08 0.42 3.38
CA ARG A 43 8.27 -0.38 2.98
C ARG A 43 8.76 -1.30 4.10
N ARG A 44 8.50 -1.01 5.38
CA ARG A 44 8.92 -1.84 6.52
C ARG A 44 8.28 -3.22 6.52
N ASP A 45 7.03 -3.32 6.07
CA ASP A 45 6.29 -4.58 6.04
C ASP A 45 6.24 -5.25 4.65
N TRP A 46 6.81 -4.62 3.63
CA TRP A 46 6.92 -5.24 2.31
C TRP A 46 8.38 -5.51 1.99
N PRO A 47 8.87 -6.75 2.23
CA PRO A 47 10.28 -7.06 2.06
C PRO A 47 10.68 -6.70 0.63
N GLU A 48 11.68 -5.83 0.52
CA GLU A 48 12.33 -5.37 -0.73
C GLU A 48 13.02 -6.51 -1.51
N ARG A 49 12.56 -7.76 -1.39
CA ARG A 49 12.98 -8.89 -2.23
C ARG A 49 11.80 -9.85 -2.42
N PRO A 50 11.08 -9.81 -3.56
CA PRO A 50 9.96 -10.73 -3.83
C PRO A 50 10.44 -12.17 -4.06
N MET A 51 11.74 -12.37 -4.28
CA MET A 51 12.30 -13.68 -4.61
C MET A 51 12.72 -14.47 -3.37
N GLY A 52 13.77 -14.04 -2.65
CA GLY A 52 14.55 -14.90 -1.74
C GLY A 52 13.71 -15.86 -0.88
N ARG A 53 12.87 -15.33 0.02
CA ARG A 53 12.09 -16.17 0.94
C ARG A 53 11.02 -17.02 0.25
N LEU A 54 10.43 -16.54 -0.85
CA LEU A 54 9.37 -17.25 -1.56
C LEU A 54 9.97 -18.34 -2.47
N THR A 55 11.07 -18.03 -3.17
CA THR A 55 11.77 -18.95 -4.06
C THR A 55 12.45 -20.09 -3.31
N GLU A 56 13.02 -19.79 -2.13
CA GLU A 56 13.60 -20.81 -1.25
C GLU A 56 12.52 -21.76 -0.72
N ARG A 57 11.36 -21.21 -0.29
CA ARG A 57 10.26 -22.02 0.24
C ARG A 57 9.62 -22.94 -0.81
N LEU A 58 9.53 -22.48 -2.06
CA LEU A 58 8.93 -23.24 -3.15
C LEU A 58 9.92 -24.18 -3.86
N ASN A 59 11.19 -24.17 -3.45
CA ASN A 59 12.26 -24.93 -4.09
C ASN A 59 12.21 -24.81 -5.63
N LEU A 60 12.18 -23.58 -6.14
CA LEU A 60 12.05 -23.33 -7.57
C LEU A 60 13.26 -23.88 -8.34
N THR A 61 13.02 -24.46 -9.50
CA THR A 61 14.09 -24.82 -10.44
C THR A 61 14.78 -23.56 -10.98
N GLU A 62 16.00 -23.68 -11.51
CA GLU A 62 16.68 -22.53 -12.12
C GLU A 62 15.87 -21.89 -13.26
N ALA A 63 15.25 -22.72 -14.10
CA ALA A 63 14.35 -22.24 -15.16
C ALA A 63 13.14 -21.47 -14.60
N GLN A 64 12.59 -21.91 -13.46
CA GLN A 64 11.51 -21.18 -12.78
C GLN A 64 12.03 -19.87 -12.18
N LYS A 65 13.18 -19.86 -11.51
CA LYS A 65 13.78 -18.65 -10.94
C LYS A 65 14.00 -17.57 -12.00
N THR A 66 14.54 -17.94 -13.17
CA THR A 66 14.74 -17.00 -14.28
C THR A 66 13.41 -16.42 -14.78
N ARG A 67 12.38 -17.26 -14.97
CA ARG A 67 11.05 -16.79 -15.41
C ARG A 67 10.41 -15.87 -14.38
N ALA A 68 10.51 -16.21 -13.10
CA ALA A 68 9.99 -15.40 -12.01
C ALA A 68 10.69 -14.04 -11.93
N GLU A 69 12.01 -13.99 -12.10
CA GLU A 69 12.77 -12.73 -12.10
C GLU A 69 12.32 -11.80 -13.24
N VAL A 70 12.10 -12.34 -14.44
CA VAL A 70 11.57 -11.56 -15.58
C VAL A 70 10.19 -10.99 -15.26
N LEU A 71 9.29 -11.82 -14.71
CA LEU A 71 7.95 -11.38 -14.31
C LEU A 71 8.02 -10.26 -13.25
N PHE A 72 8.81 -10.43 -12.19
CA PHE A 72 8.94 -9.43 -11.13
C PHE A 72 9.51 -8.11 -11.63
N LYS A 73 10.54 -8.13 -12.49
CA LYS A 73 11.09 -6.92 -13.12
C LYS A 73 10.04 -6.20 -13.99
N ALA A 74 9.22 -6.96 -14.73
CA ALA A 74 8.14 -6.37 -15.52
C ALA A 74 7.07 -5.67 -14.65
N TRP A 75 6.90 -6.11 -13.41
CA TRP A 75 5.90 -5.59 -12.47
C TRP A 75 6.38 -4.42 -11.61
N GLU A 76 7.69 -4.22 -11.52
CA GLU A 76 8.31 -3.22 -10.66
C GLU A 76 7.84 -1.80 -11.01
N LYS A 77 8.08 -1.34 -12.24
CA LYS A 77 7.74 0.03 -12.67
C LYS A 77 6.25 0.36 -12.55
N PRO A 78 5.30 -0.50 -13.01
CA PRO A 78 3.87 -0.24 -12.81
C PRO A 78 3.49 -0.16 -11.33
N THR A 79 4.07 -1.04 -10.50
CA THR A 79 3.81 -1.04 -9.05
C THR A 79 4.32 0.23 -8.39
N GLU A 80 5.53 0.67 -8.73
CA GLU A 80 6.12 1.91 -8.23
C GLU A 80 5.32 3.14 -8.66
N ALA A 81 4.94 3.23 -9.93
CA ALA A 81 4.14 4.34 -10.44
C ALA A 81 2.83 4.51 -9.68
N ARG A 82 2.10 3.42 -9.43
CA ARG A 82 0.88 3.47 -8.61
C ARG A 82 1.16 3.85 -7.16
N ARG A 83 2.21 3.29 -6.53
CA ARG A 83 2.59 3.64 -5.16
C ARG A 83 2.88 5.14 -5.05
N GLU A 84 3.56 5.71 -6.05
CA GLU A 84 3.85 7.14 -6.09
C GLU A 84 2.58 7.98 -6.28
N GLN A 85 1.63 7.54 -7.11
CA GLN A 85 0.33 8.19 -7.23
C GLN A 85 -0.44 8.19 -5.90
N ILE A 86 -0.46 7.07 -5.19
CA ILE A 86 -1.06 6.95 -3.86
C ILE A 86 -0.38 7.89 -2.87
N ARG A 87 0.95 7.95 -2.87
CA ARG A 87 1.75 8.82 -1.99
C ARG A 87 1.41 10.30 -2.22
N LYS A 88 1.47 10.74 -3.48
CA LYS A 88 1.13 12.12 -3.87
C LYS A 88 -0.30 12.48 -3.49
N LEU A 89 -1.26 11.59 -3.77
CA LEU A 89 -2.67 11.84 -3.46
C LEU A 89 -2.92 11.92 -1.95
N ASN A 90 -2.31 11.06 -1.15
CA ASN A 90 -2.39 11.14 0.31
C ASN A 90 -1.82 12.45 0.86
N ALA A 91 -0.66 12.89 0.36
CA ALA A 91 -0.07 14.17 0.75
C ALA A 91 -1.00 15.35 0.42
N GLU A 92 -1.62 15.34 -0.76
CA GLU A 92 -2.61 16.34 -1.16
C GLU A 92 -3.86 16.35 -0.28
N ILE A 93 -4.40 15.17 0.05
CA ILE A 93 -5.56 15.03 0.96
C ILE A 93 -5.23 15.65 2.32
N VAL A 94 -4.06 15.33 2.87
CA VAL A 94 -3.60 15.87 4.16
C VAL A 94 -3.49 17.40 4.09
N LYS A 95 -2.78 17.94 3.08
CA LYS A 95 -2.64 19.39 2.91
C LYS A 95 -3.99 20.10 2.81
N ARG A 96 -4.93 19.54 2.06
CA ARG A 96 -6.29 20.10 1.91
C ARG A 96 -7.13 20.00 3.18
N ALA A 97 -6.99 18.92 3.96
CA ALA A 97 -7.75 18.73 5.19
C ALA A 97 -7.35 19.72 6.31
N PHE A 98 -6.09 20.18 6.29
CA PHE A 98 -5.55 21.15 7.24
C PHE A 98 -5.50 22.59 6.72
N SER A 99 -6.03 22.86 5.51
CA SER A 99 -6.12 24.22 5.00
C SER A 99 -7.08 25.07 5.86
N PRO A 100 -7.00 26.42 5.79
CA PRO A 100 -7.91 27.30 6.53
C PRO A 100 -9.39 27.03 6.22
N ASN A 101 -9.71 26.69 4.96
CA ASN A 101 -11.05 26.41 4.47
C ASN A 101 -11.07 25.05 3.73
N PRO A 102 -11.20 23.92 4.44
CA PRO A 102 -11.16 22.60 3.83
C PRO A 102 -12.42 22.32 2.99
N ASP A 103 -12.24 22.14 1.68
CA ASP A 103 -13.32 21.74 0.77
C ASP A 103 -13.65 20.25 0.94
N SER A 104 -14.78 20.00 1.61
CA SER A 104 -15.22 18.64 1.95
C SER A 104 -15.60 17.83 0.71
N ARG A 105 -16.13 18.44 -0.35
CA ARG A 105 -16.51 17.73 -1.58
C ARG A 105 -15.26 17.27 -2.32
N ARG A 106 -14.24 18.13 -2.38
CA ARG A 106 -12.96 17.79 -3.00
C ARG A 106 -12.21 16.70 -2.23
N LEU A 107 -12.20 16.77 -0.89
CA LEU A 107 -11.63 15.73 -0.04
C LEU A 107 -12.33 14.38 -0.24
N GLU A 108 -13.65 14.36 -0.36
CA GLU A 108 -14.41 13.13 -0.64
C GLU A 108 -14.06 12.55 -2.02
N ALA A 109 -13.90 13.40 -3.04
CA ALA A 109 -13.49 12.97 -4.38
C ALA A 109 -12.07 12.37 -4.37
N ASP A 110 -11.12 13.00 -3.67
CA ASP A 110 -9.77 12.47 -3.49
C ASP A 110 -9.79 11.12 -2.75
N ALA A 111 -10.65 10.96 -1.73
CA ALA A 111 -10.85 9.71 -1.01
C ALA A 111 -11.31 8.57 -1.93
N LYS A 112 -12.29 8.87 -2.79
CA LYS A 112 -12.82 7.92 -3.77
C LYS A 112 -11.74 7.51 -4.77
N LYS A 113 -10.94 8.48 -5.24
CA LYS A 113 -9.78 8.21 -6.12
C LYS A 113 -8.74 7.32 -5.44
N LEU A 114 -8.42 7.60 -4.17
CA LEU A 114 -7.49 6.79 -3.39
C LEU A 114 -8.02 5.36 -3.21
N ALA A 115 -9.31 5.19 -2.92
CA ALA A 115 -9.94 3.88 -2.84
C ALA A 115 -9.84 3.12 -4.17
N GLY A 116 -10.06 3.80 -5.30
CA GLY A 116 -9.89 3.23 -6.65
C GLY A 116 -8.48 2.69 -6.88
N LEU A 117 -7.45 3.51 -6.63
CA LEU A 117 -6.04 3.08 -6.77
C LEU A 117 -5.69 1.89 -5.88
N MET A 118 -6.25 1.81 -4.67
CA MET A 118 -6.04 0.68 -3.77
C MET A 118 -6.70 -0.61 -4.27
N VAL A 119 -7.90 -0.51 -4.85
CA VAL A 119 -8.63 -1.63 -5.45
C VAL A 119 -7.91 -2.13 -6.71
N GLU A 120 -7.47 -1.22 -7.59
CA GLU A 120 -6.62 -1.57 -8.74
C GLU A 120 -5.35 -2.28 -8.30
N GLY A 121 -4.72 -1.81 -7.20
CA GLY A 121 -3.58 -2.47 -6.58
C GLY A 121 -3.84 -3.90 -6.12
N ILE A 122 -5.05 -4.20 -5.67
CA ILE A 122 -5.45 -5.58 -5.32
C ILE A 122 -5.57 -6.43 -6.58
N TYR A 123 -6.28 -5.94 -7.59
CA TYR A 123 -6.46 -6.67 -8.85
C TYR A 123 -5.13 -6.95 -9.56
N GLU A 124 -4.22 -5.98 -9.58
CA GLU A 124 -2.91 -6.17 -10.19
C GLU A 124 -2.11 -7.26 -9.46
N ARG A 125 -2.06 -7.22 -8.12
CA ARG A 125 -1.37 -8.27 -7.35
C ARG A 125 -2.01 -9.65 -7.56
N SER A 126 -3.33 -9.73 -7.67
CA SER A 126 -4.02 -10.98 -7.98
C SER A 126 -3.60 -11.53 -9.35
N ARG A 127 -3.54 -10.69 -10.38
CA ARG A 127 -3.07 -11.09 -11.73
C ARG A 127 -1.60 -11.49 -11.73
N GLN A 128 -0.75 -10.74 -11.04
CA GLN A 128 0.67 -11.08 -10.88
C GLN A 128 0.83 -12.44 -10.19
N MET A 129 0.06 -12.70 -9.14
CA MET A 129 0.06 -13.98 -8.45
C MET A 129 -0.44 -15.12 -9.35
N GLU A 130 -1.47 -14.89 -10.17
CA GLU A 130 -1.96 -15.87 -11.15
C GLU A 130 -0.87 -16.23 -12.18
N GLN A 131 -0.19 -15.23 -12.73
CA GLN A 131 0.94 -15.42 -13.66
C GLN A 131 2.11 -16.15 -13.00
N PHE A 132 2.42 -15.85 -11.74
CA PHE A 132 3.44 -16.57 -11.00
C PHE A 132 3.03 -18.02 -10.74
N ARG A 133 1.76 -18.27 -10.39
CA ARG A 133 1.24 -19.62 -10.15
C ARG A 133 1.25 -20.51 -11.38
N SER A 134 1.04 -19.95 -12.57
CA SER A 134 0.97 -20.74 -13.80
C SER A 134 2.30 -21.40 -14.18
N MET A 135 3.43 -20.91 -13.66
CA MET A 135 4.76 -21.50 -13.88
C MET A 135 5.19 -22.50 -12.78
N LEU A 136 4.36 -22.71 -11.75
CA LEU A 136 4.62 -23.64 -10.65
C LEU A 136 4.05 -25.04 -10.94
N THR A 137 4.66 -26.06 -10.33
CA THR A 137 4.08 -27.41 -10.28
C THR A 137 2.90 -27.44 -9.30
N ASP A 138 2.07 -28.48 -9.37
CA ASP A 138 0.90 -28.59 -8.48
C ASP A 138 1.31 -28.70 -7.00
N GLU A 139 2.41 -29.38 -6.71
CA GLU A 139 2.95 -29.44 -5.34
C GLU A 139 3.45 -28.07 -4.85
N GLN A 140 4.11 -27.30 -5.72
CA GLN A 140 4.53 -25.93 -5.38
C GLN A 140 3.32 -25.00 -5.17
N LYS A 141 2.25 -25.15 -5.96
CA LYS A 141 0.99 -24.41 -5.75
C LYS A 141 0.38 -24.73 -4.39
N ARG A 142 0.38 -26.01 -3.99
CA ARG A 142 -0.10 -26.45 -2.67
C ARG A 142 0.69 -25.80 -1.53
N ILE A 143 2.01 -25.80 -1.61
CA ILE A 143 2.90 -25.12 -0.62
C ILE A 143 2.65 -23.60 -0.60
N LEU A 144 2.40 -23.00 -1.77
CA LEU A 144 2.07 -21.58 -1.87
C LEU A 144 0.76 -21.24 -1.15
N ASP A 145 -0.28 -22.05 -1.34
CA ASP A 145 -1.61 -21.88 -0.74
C ASP A 145 -1.61 -22.10 0.78
N GLU A 146 -0.98 -23.16 1.25
CA GLU A 146 -0.89 -23.49 2.67
C GLU A 146 -0.14 -22.38 3.44
N GLY A 147 0.90 -21.82 2.83
CA GLY A 147 1.66 -20.74 3.43
C GLY A 147 0.92 -19.40 3.51
N HIS A 148 -0.18 -19.22 2.78
CA HIS A 148 -1.06 -18.05 2.93
C HIS A 148 -2.04 -18.19 4.10
N MET A 149 -2.35 -19.42 4.53
CA MET A 149 -3.28 -19.68 5.65
C MET A 149 -2.66 -19.49 7.04
N MET A 150 -1.33 -19.34 7.15
CA MET A 150 -0.62 -19.21 8.44
C MET A 150 -0.38 -17.77 8.91
N ARG A 151 -0.90 -16.74 8.23
CA ARG A 151 -1.08 -15.40 8.83
C ARG A 151 -2.39 -15.40 9.63
N ARG A 152 -2.42 -16.16 10.74
CA ARG A 152 -3.50 -16.09 11.73
C ARG A 152 -3.72 -14.63 12.18
N PRO A 153 -4.97 -14.19 12.36
CA PRO A 153 -5.25 -12.88 12.96
C PRO A 153 -4.67 -12.86 14.38
N GLY A 154 -4.09 -11.72 14.74
CA GLY A 154 -3.14 -11.59 15.84
C GLY A 154 -3.60 -12.11 17.20
N LYS A 155 -2.66 -12.67 17.95
CA LYS A 155 -2.70 -12.57 19.41
C LYS A 155 -2.18 -11.18 19.77
N ARG A 156 -3.08 -10.20 19.87
CA ARG A 156 -2.86 -9.09 20.82
C ARG A 156 -3.22 -9.66 22.18
N VAL A 157 -2.20 -9.97 22.96
CA VAL A 157 -2.36 -10.15 24.41
C VAL A 157 -2.63 -8.74 24.95
N TRP A 158 -3.74 -8.61 25.68
CA TRP A 158 -4.09 -7.41 26.43
C TRP A 158 -3.11 -7.19 27.57
#